data_AF-A0A3S0RVK2-F1
#
_entry.id   AF-A0A3S0RVK2-F1
#
_cell.length_a   1.000
_cell.length_b   1.000
_cell.length_c   1.000
_cell.angle_alpha   90.00
_cell.angle_beta   90.00
_cell.angle_gamma   90.00
#
_symmetry.space_group_name_H-M   'P 1'
#
loop_
_entity.id
_entity.type
_entity.pdbx_description
1 polymer ?
#
loop_
_entity_poly.entity_id
_entity_poly.type
_entity_poly.pdbx_seq_one_letter_code
_entity_poly.pdbx_strand_id
1 'polypeptide(L)'
;MLRPHLLLTLLVFVALGAYFAHVIGGQRTASSLPGSIVPSDSGTKGSSSGTTGTNTPVGGDKQAYNDDRGDDDSSSGGDRRENIAGQFDYYALVLSWSPTYCNDEGRDDETQCNRRDGGRYSFVLHGLWPQYESGYPRDCRTQRRPFVPDSVINSVIDIMPSRGLIIHEYRAHGTCSGLDPVQYFATAHRLFDRINIPERFRNPMEPQVTSAADVKRAFLQANPQFRADMITVVCGGAGGMLREVRLCLTKDGAPRTCGRNETKRNLCTANQVFVPPTRSTARSNNWQTQQPVQLPGPVKNGAGVDHLPGPR
;
A
#
# COMPACT_ATOMS: atom_id res chain seq x y z
N MET A 1 39.32 29.60 -43.92
CA MET A 1 39.92 29.60 -42.58
C MET A 1 38.84 29.22 -41.58
N LEU A 2 38.81 27.95 -41.13
CA LEU A 2 37.84 27.51 -40.12
C LEU A 2 38.24 28.11 -38.76
N ARG A 3 37.25 28.64 -38.02
CA ARG A 3 37.47 29.20 -36.69
C ARG A 3 38.01 28.12 -35.74
N PRO A 4 39.05 28.39 -34.94
CA PRO A 4 39.72 27.39 -34.11
C PRO A 4 38.78 26.65 -33.13
N HIS A 5 37.68 27.28 -32.71
CA HIS A 5 36.68 26.66 -31.85
C HIS A 5 35.85 25.55 -32.51
N LEU A 6 35.67 25.58 -33.83
CA LEU A 6 34.96 24.54 -34.59
C LEU A 6 35.79 23.27 -34.76
N LEU A 7 37.12 23.40 -34.75
CA LEU A 7 38.03 22.26 -34.86
C LEU A 7 38.10 21.49 -33.54
N LEU A 8 38.07 22.20 -32.41
CA LEU A 8 38.07 21.59 -31.08
C LEU A 8 36.77 20.81 -30.81
N THR A 9 35.62 21.36 -31.21
CA THR A 9 34.32 20.67 -31.06
C THR A 9 34.26 19.42 -31.91
N LEU A 10 34.73 19.47 -33.16
CA LEU A 10 34.75 18.30 -34.05
C LEU A 10 35.64 17.17 -33.51
N LEU A 11 36.80 17.51 -32.93
CA LEU A 11 37.69 16.52 -32.29
C LEU A 11 37.06 15.86 -31.06
N VAL A 12 36.33 16.61 -30.23
CA VAL A 12 35.63 16.06 -29.06
C VAL A 12 34.51 15.10 -29.49
N PHE A 13 33.75 15.42 -30.53
CA PHE A 13 32.70 14.53 -31.04
C PHE A 13 33.26 13.24 -31.67
N VAL A 14 34.38 13.31 -32.39
CA VAL A 14 35.06 12.12 -32.93
C VAL A 14 35.61 11.23 -31.82
N ALA A 15 36.22 11.82 -30.78
CA ALA A 15 36.73 11.08 -29.63
C ALA A 15 35.61 10.38 -28.83
N LEU A 16 34.48 11.07 -28.61
CA LEU A 16 33.30 10.48 -27.97
C LEU A 16 32.68 9.36 -28.81
N GLY A 17 32.58 9.52 -30.13
CA GLY A 17 32.07 8.48 -31.02
C GLY A 17 32.92 7.20 -31.02
N ALA A 18 34.25 7.35 -31.01
CA ALA A 18 35.18 6.22 -30.95
C ALA A 18 35.11 5.48 -29.59
N TYR A 19 34.91 6.21 -28.49
CA TYR A 19 34.73 5.61 -27.16
C TYR A 19 33.44 4.77 -27.08
N PHE A 20 32.32 5.26 -27.62
CA PHE A 20 31.06 4.52 -27.64
C PHE A 20 31.11 3.26 -28.51
N ALA A 21 31.85 3.28 -29.63
CA ALA A 21 32.03 2.10 -30.48
C ALA A 21 32.85 0.99 -29.79
N HIS A 22 33.79 1.35 -28.90
CA HIS A 22 34.63 0.38 -28.20
C HIS A 22 33.90 -0.30 -27.02
N VAL A 23 32.98 0.40 -26.35
CA VAL A 23 32.21 -0.15 -25.20
C VAL A 23 31.14 -1.16 -25.64
N ILE A 24 30.63 -1.09 -26.87
CA ILE A 24 29.56 -1.97 -27.37
C ILE A 24 30.11 -3.25 -28.05
N GLY A 25 31.40 -3.29 -28.42
CA GLY A 25 32.02 -4.42 -29.13
C GLY A 25 32.52 -5.59 -28.26
N GLY A 26 32.49 -5.45 -26.94
CA GLY A 26 33.17 -6.37 -26.02
C GLY A 26 32.27 -7.29 -25.21
N GLN A 27 31.42 -8.12 -25.84
CA GLN A 27 30.79 -9.27 -25.15
C GLN A 27 30.15 -10.27 -26.14
N ARG A 28 30.96 -10.97 -26.93
CA ARG A 28 30.57 -12.25 -27.56
C ARG A 28 31.77 -13.17 -27.68
N THR A 29 31.87 -14.16 -26.80
CA THR A 29 32.42 -15.52 -27.00
C THR A 29 32.42 -16.25 -25.66
N ALA A 30 31.54 -17.27 -25.50
CA ALA A 30 31.90 -18.69 -25.38
C ALA A 30 32.00 -19.12 -23.88
N SER A 31 31.65 -20.31 -23.39
CA SER A 31 31.48 -21.64 -23.98
C SER A 31 30.58 -22.50 -23.08
N SER A 32 29.79 -23.36 -23.72
CA SER A 32 29.23 -24.62 -23.20
C SER A 32 30.32 -25.63 -22.83
N LEU A 33 30.05 -26.54 -21.86
CA LEU A 33 30.46 -27.97 -21.77
C LEU A 33 30.05 -28.56 -20.37
N PRO A 34 30.05 -29.89 -20.14
CA PRO A 34 28.97 -30.82 -20.46
C PRO A 34 28.41 -31.55 -19.20
N GLY A 35 27.38 -32.38 -19.43
CA GLY A 35 26.65 -33.11 -18.39
C GLY A 35 27.42 -34.24 -17.69
N SER A 36 26.81 -34.75 -16.63
CA SER A 36 27.13 -36.03 -16.01
C SER A 36 25.86 -36.68 -15.46
N ILE A 37 25.92 -38.00 -15.49
CA ILE A 37 24.85 -38.98 -15.53
C ILE A 37 24.37 -39.34 -14.11
N VAL A 38 23.11 -39.80 -14.06
CA VAL A 38 22.30 -40.36 -12.96
C VAL A 38 23.01 -41.51 -12.20
N PRO A 39 22.54 -41.93 -11.00
CA PRO A 39 21.44 -42.91 -10.98
C PRO A 39 20.34 -42.65 -9.95
N SER A 40 19.16 -43.05 -10.39
CA SER A 40 17.94 -43.37 -9.65
C SER A 40 18.23 -44.22 -8.41
N ASP A 41 17.56 -43.91 -7.30
CA ASP A 41 17.22 -44.96 -6.36
C ASP A 41 15.77 -44.82 -5.88
N SER A 42 15.10 -45.96 -5.95
CA SER A 42 13.69 -46.19 -5.70
C SER A 42 13.52 -46.72 -4.29
N GLY A 43 12.82 -45.98 -3.44
CA GLY A 43 12.54 -46.38 -2.06
C GLY A 43 11.13 -46.01 -1.62
N THR A 44 10.16 -46.86 -1.93
CA THR A 44 8.84 -46.88 -1.29
C THR A 44 8.94 -47.48 0.11
N LYS A 45 8.38 -46.82 1.13
CA LYS A 45 7.44 -47.35 2.15
C LYS A 45 7.32 -46.42 3.37
N GLY A 46 6.10 -46.33 3.90
CA GLY A 46 5.90 -46.22 5.35
C GLY A 46 5.09 -45.04 5.83
N SER A 47 3.76 -45.16 5.79
CA SER A 47 2.86 -44.43 6.68
C SER A 47 3.16 -44.78 8.14
N SER A 48 3.21 -43.78 9.03
CA SER A 48 2.73 -43.95 10.40
C SER A 48 2.39 -42.60 11.04
N SER A 49 1.12 -42.51 11.41
CA SER A 49 0.51 -41.66 12.43
C SER A 49 1.32 -41.58 13.74
N GLY A 50 1.40 -40.38 14.31
CA GLY A 50 1.95 -40.16 15.66
C GLY A 50 1.43 -38.86 16.26
N THR A 51 0.30 -38.96 16.95
CA THR A 51 -0.25 -37.95 17.87
C THR A 51 0.54 -38.00 19.18
N THR A 52 1.11 -36.89 19.66
CA THR A 52 1.26 -36.59 21.10
C THR A 52 1.45 -35.07 21.26
N GLY A 53 0.68 -34.47 22.16
CA GLY A 53 0.59 -33.02 22.34
C GLY A 53 1.40 -32.46 23.51
N THR A 54 1.20 -31.14 23.71
CA THR A 54 1.35 -30.34 24.95
C THR A 54 2.79 -30.09 25.44
N ASN A 55 3.27 -28.90 25.83
CA ASN A 55 2.71 -27.58 26.16
C ASN A 55 3.80 -26.50 25.94
N THR A 56 3.43 -25.28 25.54
CA THR A 56 4.26 -24.07 25.69
C THR A 56 3.33 -22.90 26.07
N PRO A 57 3.75 -21.95 26.93
CA PRO A 57 2.83 -21.04 27.60
C PRO A 57 2.33 -19.91 26.69
N VAL A 58 1.11 -19.49 27.00
CA VAL A 58 0.32 -18.43 26.38
C VAL A 58 0.90 -17.04 26.73
N GLY A 59 1.13 -16.22 25.70
CA GLY A 59 1.35 -14.77 25.79
C GLY A 59 0.91 -14.16 24.46
N GLY A 60 -0.15 -13.35 24.48
CA GLY A 60 -0.97 -13.03 23.32
C GLY A 60 -0.36 -12.08 22.31
N ASP A 61 -0.51 -12.44 21.03
CA ASP A 61 -0.54 -11.52 19.89
C ASP A 61 -1.69 -12.01 19.00
N LYS A 62 -2.82 -11.31 19.03
CA LYS A 62 -3.94 -11.57 18.12
C LYS A 62 -4.33 -10.27 17.44
N GLN A 63 -4.31 -10.34 16.11
CA GLN A 63 -5.07 -9.53 15.16
C GLN A 63 -4.54 -8.11 14.88
N ALA A 64 -3.46 -8.05 14.10
CA ALA A 64 -3.18 -6.92 13.22
C ALA A 64 -3.27 -7.43 11.77
N TYR A 65 -4.12 -6.77 10.97
CA TYR A 65 -4.45 -7.08 9.57
C TYR A 65 -5.25 -8.37 9.33
N ASN A 66 -6.58 -8.27 9.37
CA ASN A 66 -7.46 -9.26 8.74
C ASN A 66 -7.67 -8.83 7.27
N ASP A 67 -6.77 -9.26 6.38
CA ASP A 67 -6.98 -9.22 4.92
C ASP A 67 -8.17 -10.10 4.47
N ASP A 68 -8.77 -10.86 5.38
CA ASP A 68 -9.75 -11.89 5.07
C ASP A 68 -11.17 -11.33 5.04
N ARG A 69 -11.56 -10.71 3.92
CA ARG A 69 -12.93 -10.78 3.42
C ARG A 69 -13.02 -10.44 1.93
N GLY A 70 -12.64 -11.43 1.13
CA GLY A 70 -13.10 -11.57 -0.26
C GLY A 70 -11.98 -11.77 -1.26
N ASP A 71 -11.52 -13.02 -1.42
CA ASP A 71 -11.17 -13.65 -2.71
C ASP A 71 -10.53 -15.04 -2.46
N ASP A 72 -11.25 -15.94 -1.79
CA ASP A 72 -10.95 -17.38 -1.77
C ASP A 72 -11.51 -18.08 -3.03
N ASP A 73 -11.26 -17.51 -4.21
CA ASP A 73 -11.50 -18.19 -5.48
C ASP A 73 -10.33 -17.98 -6.44
N SER A 74 -9.29 -18.79 -6.26
CA SER A 74 -8.37 -19.09 -7.36
C SER A 74 -7.96 -20.56 -7.34
N SER A 75 -8.95 -21.42 -7.48
CA SER A 75 -8.76 -22.71 -8.15
C SER A 75 -9.53 -22.72 -9.48
N SER A 76 -9.20 -21.79 -10.38
CA SER A 76 -9.51 -21.95 -11.80
C SER A 76 -8.54 -21.19 -12.71
N GLY A 77 -7.67 -21.96 -13.38
CA GLY A 77 -7.39 -21.78 -14.80
C GLY A 77 -6.49 -20.62 -15.27
N GLY A 78 -5.74 -19.95 -14.40
CA GLY A 78 -4.69 -19.00 -14.80
C GLY A 78 -3.32 -19.52 -14.43
N ASP A 79 -2.40 -19.51 -15.38
CA ASP A 79 -0.97 -19.87 -15.29
C ASP A 79 -0.43 -19.76 -13.85
N ARG A 80 -0.29 -20.89 -13.14
CA ARG A 80 0.19 -20.93 -11.76
C ARG A 80 1.68 -20.64 -11.76
N ARG A 81 2.04 -19.36 -11.96
CA ARG A 81 3.39 -18.89 -11.64
C ARG A 81 3.59 -19.19 -10.16
N GLU A 82 4.55 -20.08 -9.88
CA GLU A 82 4.95 -20.40 -8.52
C GLU A 82 5.34 -19.11 -7.80
N ASN A 83 5.07 -19.01 -6.49
CA ASN A 83 5.43 -17.86 -5.65
C ASN A 83 6.95 -17.80 -5.46
N ILE A 84 7.66 -17.38 -6.50
CA ILE A 84 9.12 -17.34 -6.57
C ILE A 84 9.60 -15.91 -6.32
N ALA A 85 10.49 -15.76 -5.35
CA ALA A 85 11.10 -14.48 -5.03
C ALA A 85 11.80 -13.85 -6.26
N GLY A 86 11.54 -12.56 -6.50
CA GLY A 86 12.10 -11.80 -7.62
C GLY A 86 11.36 -11.98 -8.96
N GLN A 87 10.50 -12.99 -9.08
CA GLN A 87 9.68 -13.21 -10.26
C GLN A 87 8.31 -12.55 -10.07
N PHE A 88 8.19 -11.35 -10.63
CA PHE A 88 6.96 -10.55 -10.67
C PHE A 88 7.08 -9.52 -11.79
N ASP A 89 6.01 -8.80 -12.12
CA ASP A 89 5.96 -7.90 -13.28
C ASP A 89 6.09 -6.42 -12.87
N TYR A 90 5.54 -6.02 -11.71
CA TYR A 90 5.58 -4.65 -11.21
C TYR A 90 5.34 -4.55 -9.70
N TYR A 91 5.50 -3.35 -9.13
CA TYR A 91 5.10 -3.05 -7.76
C TYR A 91 3.78 -2.28 -7.71
N ALA A 92 2.92 -2.62 -6.76
CA ALA A 92 1.88 -1.72 -6.28
C ALA A 92 2.36 -1.07 -4.98
N LEU A 93 2.50 0.25 -4.97
CA LEU A 93 2.72 1.04 -3.76
C LEU A 93 1.37 1.36 -3.14
N VAL A 94 1.09 0.82 -1.96
CA VAL A 94 -0.23 0.89 -1.32
C VAL A 94 -0.20 1.91 -0.19
N LEU A 95 -1.01 2.97 -0.33
CA LEU A 95 -1.18 4.01 0.66
C LEU A 95 -2.52 3.81 1.37
N SER A 96 -2.51 3.55 2.66
CA SER A 96 -3.73 3.36 3.47
C SER A 96 -4.17 4.68 4.11
N TRP A 97 -5.48 4.94 4.09
CA TRP A 97 -6.12 6.05 4.79
C TRP A 97 -6.28 5.69 6.27
N SER A 98 -5.33 6.13 7.08
CA SER A 98 -5.25 5.82 8.51
C SER A 98 -6.54 6.08 9.28
N PRO A 99 -7.29 7.19 9.05
CA PRO A 99 -8.53 7.43 9.79
C PRO A 99 -9.61 6.36 9.60
N THR A 100 -9.69 5.73 8.43
CA THR A 100 -10.63 4.62 8.22
C THR A 100 -10.14 3.36 8.93
N TYR A 101 -8.85 3.03 8.82
CA TYR A 101 -8.24 1.92 9.56
C TYR A 101 -8.50 2.03 11.08
N CYS A 102 -8.26 3.22 11.65
CA CYS A 102 -8.49 3.47 13.08
C CYS A 102 -9.97 3.41 13.49
N ASN A 103 -10.90 3.64 12.57
CA ASN A 103 -12.34 3.51 12.85
C ASN A 103 -12.77 2.04 12.94
N ASP A 104 -12.22 1.21 12.07
CA ASP A 104 -12.73 -0.14 11.82
C ASP A 104 -11.94 -1.22 12.55
N GLU A 105 -10.61 -1.11 12.59
CA GLU A 105 -9.70 -2.20 12.98
C GLU A 105 -8.65 -1.77 14.01
N GLY A 106 -8.19 -0.52 13.96
CA GLY A 106 -7.06 -0.02 14.75
C GLY A 106 -7.39 0.43 16.17
N ARG A 107 -8.46 -0.06 16.81
CA ARG A 107 -8.89 0.43 18.14
C ARG A 107 -7.81 0.27 19.21
N ASP A 108 -7.00 -0.78 19.10
CA ASP A 108 -5.91 -1.10 20.03
C ASP A 108 -4.52 -0.74 19.47
N ASP A 109 -4.44 -0.09 18.30
CA ASP A 109 -3.17 0.38 17.73
C ASP A 109 -2.75 1.70 18.39
N GLU A 110 -1.91 1.62 19.42
CA GLU A 110 -1.41 2.80 20.13
C GLU A 110 -0.48 3.68 19.27
N THR A 111 0.23 3.08 18.32
CA THR A 111 1.25 3.74 17.49
C THR A 111 0.67 4.57 16.35
N GLN A 112 -0.43 4.10 15.75
CA GLN A 112 -1.11 4.75 14.64
C GLN A 112 -2.39 5.48 15.09
N CYS A 113 -3.17 4.87 15.99
CA CYS A 113 -4.56 5.29 16.25
C CYS A 113 -4.80 5.88 17.65
N ASN A 114 -3.94 5.62 18.64
CA ASN A 114 -4.05 6.19 20.00
C ASN A 114 -2.75 6.84 20.51
N ARG A 115 -2.04 7.59 19.65
CA ARG A 115 -0.81 8.30 20.03
C ARG A 115 -1.01 9.28 21.19
N ARG A 116 0.00 9.47 22.02
CA ARG A 116 -0.07 10.41 23.15
C ARG A 116 0.53 11.79 22.84
N ASP A 117 1.24 11.90 21.73
CA ASP A 117 1.93 13.11 21.29
C ASP A 117 1.04 14.09 20.50
N GLY A 118 -0.23 13.74 20.28
CA GLY A 118 -1.17 14.55 19.51
C GLY A 118 -0.96 14.47 17.98
N GLY A 119 0.00 13.66 17.53
CA GLY A 119 0.25 13.38 16.11
C GLY A 119 -0.96 12.75 15.42
N ARG A 120 -1.04 12.95 14.11
CA ARG A 120 -2.13 12.44 13.26
C ARG A 120 -1.55 11.85 12.00
N TYR A 121 -2.07 10.71 11.59
CA TYR A 121 -1.77 10.11 10.30
C TYR A 121 -2.93 10.30 9.33
N SER A 122 -2.59 10.69 8.11
CA SER A 122 -3.48 10.71 6.96
C SER A 122 -3.23 9.47 6.10
N PHE A 123 -2.60 9.62 4.94
CA PHE A 123 -2.09 8.49 4.18
C PHE A 123 -0.77 8.00 4.78
N VAL A 124 -0.71 6.70 5.06
CA VAL A 124 0.49 5.99 5.51
C VAL A 124 0.86 4.94 4.48
N LEU A 125 2.12 4.56 4.43
CA LEU A 125 2.54 3.40 3.65
C LEU A 125 1.95 2.15 4.29
N HIS A 126 1.07 1.48 3.56
CA HIS A 126 0.60 0.14 3.90
C HIS A 126 1.66 -0.87 3.46
N GLY A 127 2.07 -0.85 2.20
CA GLY A 127 3.02 -1.83 1.69
C GLY A 127 3.53 -1.55 0.27
N LEU A 128 4.55 -2.32 -0.13
CA LEU A 128 5.11 -2.33 -1.48
C LEU A 128 4.98 -3.74 -2.06
N TRP A 129 3.94 -3.99 -2.84
CA TRP A 129 3.56 -5.35 -3.20
C TRP A 129 4.08 -5.73 -4.57
N PRO A 130 4.90 -6.78 -4.71
CA PRO A 130 5.15 -7.43 -5.98
C PRO A 130 3.81 -7.90 -6.59
N GLN A 131 3.61 -7.62 -7.87
CA GLN A 131 2.39 -7.93 -8.61
C GLN A 131 2.73 -8.63 -9.93
N TYR A 132 1.87 -9.54 -10.35
CA TYR A 132 1.84 -9.98 -11.75
C TYR A 132 0.85 -9.12 -12.54
N GLU A 133 0.90 -9.20 -13.87
CA GLU A 133 -0.16 -8.65 -14.73
C GLU A 133 -1.54 -9.24 -14.39
N SER A 134 -1.56 -10.44 -13.81
CA SER A 134 -2.74 -11.15 -13.32
C SER A 134 -2.34 -12.04 -12.12
N GLY A 135 -2.96 -11.86 -10.96
CA GLY A 135 -2.54 -12.35 -9.64
C GLY A 135 -1.39 -11.56 -9.02
N TYR A 136 -0.94 -12.01 -7.85
CA TYR A 136 0.26 -11.52 -7.18
C TYR A 136 0.90 -12.67 -6.40
N PRO A 137 2.23 -12.71 -6.27
CA PRO A 137 2.88 -13.65 -5.38
C PRO A 137 2.71 -13.20 -3.92
N ARG A 138 2.53 -14.18 -3.02
CA ARG A 138 2.48 -13.98 -1.56
C ARG A 138 3.24 -15.10 -0.86
N ASP A 139 3.81 -14.80 0.31
CA ASP A 139 4.48 -15.76 1.19
C ASP A 139 5.59 -16.56 0.48
N CYS A 140 6.42 -15.87 -0.32
CA CYS A 140 7.45 -16.53 -1.11
C CYS A 140 8.50 -17.21 -0.21
N ARG A 141 8.90 -18.42 -0.62
CA ARG A 141 9.86 -19.22 0.15
C ARG A 141 11.22 -18.53 0.19
N THR A 142 11.80 -18.50 1.38
CA THR A 142 13.13 -17.95 1.66
C THR A 142 13.99 -19.02 2.33
N GLN A 143 15.31 -18.93 2.20
CA GLN A 143 16.24 -19.93 2.77
C GLN A 143 16.20 -19.95 4.31
N ARG A 144 15.87 -18.81 4.92
CA ARG A 144 15.75 -18.64 6.37
C ARG A 144 14.39 -18.03 6.67
N ARG A 145 13.88 -18.27 7.89
CA ARG A 145 12.64 -17.63 8.34
C ARG A 145 12.76 -16.11 8.17
N PRO A 146 11.79 -15.45 7.49
CA PRO A 146 11.79 -14.00 7.34
C PRO A 146 11.87 -13.30 8.69
N PHE A 147 12.79 -12.35 8.81
CA PHE A 147 13.03 -11.58 10.03
C PHE A 147 13.34 -10.13 9.64
N VAL A 148 12.70 -9.18 10.33
CA VAL A 148 12.94 -7.74 10.15
C VAL A 148 13.64 -7.21 11.40
N PRO A 149 14.89 -6.73 11.31
CA PRO A 149 15.61 -6.16 12.45
C PRO A 149 14.92 -4.91 13.00
N ASP A 150 15.05 -4.66 14.30
CA ASP A 150 14.49 -3.46 14.96
C ASP A 150 15.00 -2.15 14.34
N SER A 151 16.25 -2.11 13.90
CA SER A 151 16.82 -0.95 13.19
C SER A 151 16.07 -0.64 11.89
N VAL A 152 15.63 -1.67 11.15
CA VAL A 152 14.85 -1.51 9.92
C VAL A 152 13.43 -1.08 10.25
N ILE A 153 12.81 -1.67 11.27
CA ILE A 153 11.47 -1.28 11.75
C ILE A 153 11.47 0.21 12.13
N ASN A 154 12.44 0.64 12.93
CA ASN A 154 12.56 2.03 13.36
C ASN A 154 12.85 3.00 12.20
N SER A 155 13.44 2.53 11.11
CA SER A 155 13.75 3.37 9.94
C SER A 155 12.55 3.69 9.04
N VAL A 156 11.42 3.01 9.22
CA VAL A 156 10.21 3.17 8.39
C VAL A 156 8.95 3.46 9.21
N ILE A 157 9.05 3.47 10.55
CA ILE A 157 7.91 3.66 11.47
C ILE A 157 7.25 5.05 11.33
N ASP A 158 7.98 6.02 10.76
CA ASP A 158 7.49 7.37 10.45
C ASP A 158 6.38 7.34 9.38
N ILE A 159 6.51 6.48 8.37
CA ILE A 159 5.55 6.34 7.26
C ILE A 159 4.68 5.08 7.36
N MET A 160 5.09 4.06 8.12
CA MET A 160 4.35 2.81 8.36
C MET A 160 4.22 2.58 9.87
N PRO A 161 3.26 3.25 10.55
CA PRO A 161 3.29 3.45 12.00
C PRO A 161 2.76 2.26 12.81
N SER A 162 3.15 1.04 12.44
CA SER A 162 2.80 -0.18 13.17
C SER A 162 3.88 -1.22 12.98
N ARG A 163 4.51 -1.65 14.09
CA ARG A 163 5.53 -2.71 14.09
C ARG A 163 4.98 -4.03 13.53
N GLY A 164 3.75 -4.38 13.92
CA GLY A 164 3.09 -5.59 13.45
C GLY A 164 2.88 -5.56 11.94
N LEU A 165 2.44 -4.41 11.41
CA LEU A 165 2.29 -4.19 9.97
C LEU A 165 3.62 -4.38 9.23
N ILE A 166 4.69 -3.72 9.67
CA ILE A 166 6.03 -3.85 9.04
C ILE A 166 6.46 -5.32 8.94
N ILE A 167 6.31 -6.09 10.02
CA ILE A 167 6.70 -7.51 10.04
C ILE A 167 5.80 -8.34 9.11
N HIS A 168 4.49 -8.09 9.13
CA HIS A 168 3.52 -8.76 8.27
C HIS A 168 3.83 -8.51 6.78
N GLU A 169 3.98 -7.25 6.40
CA GLU A 169 4.22 -6.82 5.03
C GLU A 169 5.49 -7.41 4.44
N TYR A 170 6.57 -7.46 5.23
CA TYR A 170 7.79 -8.10 4.75
C TYR A 170 7.59 -9.60 4.53
N ARG A 171 6.94 -10.28 5.47
CA ARG A 171 6.70 -11.73 5.37
C ARG A 171 5.82 -12.06 4.16
N ALA A 172 4.69 -11.38 4.02
CA ALA A 172 3.68 -11.66 3.01
C ALA A 172 4.12 -11.21 1.60
N HIS A 173 4.70 -10.01 1.49
CA HIS A 173 4.97 -9.37 0.20
C HIS A 173 6.46 -9.09 -0.03
N GLY A 174 7.19 -8.66 1.00
CA GLY A 174 8.61 -8.36 0.91
C GLY A 174 9.46 -9.55 0.47
N THR A 175 9.19 -10.75 0.98
CA THR A 175 9.87 -11.99 0.58
C THR A 175 9.77 -12.27 -0.92
N CYS A 176 8.67 -11.87 -1.56
CA CYS A 176 8.43 -12.07 -2.98
C CYS A 176 9.20 -11.08 -3.87
N SER A 177 9.69 -9.97 -3.31
CA SER A 177 10.51 -9.01 -4.05
C SER A 177 11.91 -9.56 -4.40
N GLY A 178 12.39 -10.56 -3.64
CA GLY A 178 13.77 -11.04 -3.71
C GLY A 178 14.79 -10.13 -3.01
N LEU A 179 14.32 -9.04 -2.37
CA LEU A 179 15.15 -8.13 -1.59
C LEU A 179 15.21 -8.59 -0.13
N ASP A 180 16.33 -8.30 0.53
CA ASP A 180 16.40 -8.39 1.99
C ASP A 180 15.54 -7.28 2.66
N PRO A 181 15.27 -7.35 3.97
CA PRO A 181 14.41 -6.37 4.64
C PRO A 181 14.93 -4.94 4.54
N VAL A 182 16.25 -4.74 4.62
CA VAL A 182 16.87 -3.41 4.56
C VAL A 182 16.60 -2.79 3.18
N GLN A 183 16.88 -3.55 2.13
CA GLN A 183 16.68 -3.11 0.74
C GLN A 183 15.21 -2.92 0.39
N TYR A 184 14.33 -3.79 0.87
CA TYR A 184 12.89 -3.72 0.64
C TYR A 184 12.30 -2.45 1.25
N PHE A 185 12.52 -2.20 2.55
CA PHE A 185 11.96 -1.01 3.21
C PHE A 185 12.63 0.29 2.77
N ALA A 186 13.93 0.29 2.49
CA ALA A 186 14.58 1.46 1.88
C ALA A 186 14.00 1.79 0.49
N THR A 187 13.61 0.77 -0.28
CA THR A 187 12.92 0.96 -1.56
C THR A 187 11.50 1.47 -1.36
N ALA A 188 10.73 0.86 -0.46
CA ALA A 188 9.36 1.27 -0.18
C ALA A 188 9.29 2.73 0.33
N HIS A 189 10.18 3.11 1.25
CA HIS A 189 10.29 4.46 1.78
C HIS A 189 10.63 5.47 0.67
N ARG A 190 11.68 5.21 -0.12
CA ARG A 190 12.06 6.06 -1.27
C ARG A 190 10.93 6.23 -2.28
N LEU A 191 10.14 5.20 -2.53
CA LEU A 191 9.01 5.28 -3.46
C LEU A 191 7.85 6.07 -2.87
N PHE A 192 7.57 5.90 -1.57
CA PHE A 192 6.57 6.68 -0.85
C PHE A 192 6.89 8.18 -0.86
N ASP A 193 8.14 8.56 -0.60
CA ASP A 193 8.61 9.96 -0.62
C ASP A 193 8.44 10.66 -1.97
N ARG A 194 8.35 9.90 -3.06
CA ARG A 194 8.11 10.45 -4.42
C ARG A 194 6.64 10.74 -4.69
N ILE A 195 5.73 10.34 -3.81
CA ILE A 195 4.29 10.54 -3.99
C ILE A 195 3.85 11.77 -3.20
N ASN A 196 3.40 12.78 -3.94
CA ASN A 196 2.79 13.96 -3.35
C ASN A 196 1.36 13.65 -2.90
N ILE A 197 1.11 13.65 -1.60
CA ILE A 197 -0.25 13.58 -1.06
C ILE A 197 -0.99 14.89 -1.38
N PRO A 198 -2.18 14.85 -2.02
CA PRO A 198 -2.96 16.06 -2.32
C PRO A 198 -3.30 16.85 -1.05
N GLU A 199 -3.26 18.18 -1.13
CA GLU A 199 -3.38 19.07 0.04
C GLU A 199 -4.60 18.76 0.91
N ARG A 200 -5.77 18.55 0.28
CA ARG A 200 -7.02 18.23 0.99
C ARG A 200 -7.01 16.93 1.79
N PHE A 201 -6.01 16.08 1.59
CA PHE A 201 -5.82 14.80 2.29
C PHE A 201 -4.63 14.81 3.25
N ARG A 202 -3.84 15.89 3.33
CA ARG A 202 -2.65 15.91 4.21
C ARG A 202 -3.01 15.89 5.70
N ASN A 203 -3.94 16.75 6.10
CA ASN A 203 -4.42 16.86 7.48
C ASN A 203 -5.86 17.41 7.55
N PRO A 204 -6.85 16.75 6.92
CA PRO A 204 -8.24 17.21 6.94
C PRO A 204 -8.84 17.11 8.35
N MET A 205 -9.27 18.25 8.89
CA MET A 205 -9.90 18.33 10.21
C MET A 205 -11.40 17.99 10.18
N GLU A 206 -12.03 18.11 9.00
CA GLU A 206 -13.45 17.87 8.80
C GLU A 206 -13.68 16.64 7.90
N PRO A 207 -14.76 15.86 8.14
CA PRO A 207 -15.13 14.78 7.24
C PRO A 207 -15.48 15.32 5.85
N GLN A 208 -15.21 14.51 4.84
CA GLN A 208 -15.53 14.85 3.45
C GLN A 208 -16.40 13.75 2.83
N VAL A 209 -17.26 14.16 1.92
CA VAL A 209 -17.97 13.26 1.01
C VAL A 209 -17.53 13.62 -0.39
N THR A 210 -16.97 12.66 -1.11
CA THR A 210 -16.38 12.85 -2.45
C THR A 210 -16.71 11.65 -3.34
N SER A 211 -16.28 11.61 -4.60
CA SER A 211 -16.30 10.38 -5.40
C SER A 211 -14.92 9.72 -5.51
N ALA A 212 -14.87 8.43 -5.87
CA ALA A 212 -13.62 7.74 -6.17
C ALA A 212 -12.86 8.40 -7.35
N ALA A 213 -13.61 8.90 -8.34
CA ALA A 213 -13.06 9.64 -9.47
C ALA A 213 -12.39 10.94 -9.03
N ASP A 214 -12.97 11.65 -8.06
CA ASP A 214 -12.40 12.88 -7.51
C ASP A 214 -11.15 12.62 -6.67
N VAL A 215 -11.13 11.54 -5.88
CA VAL A 215 -9.92 11.11 -5.15
C VAL A 215 -8.80 10.86 -6.15
N LYS A 216 -9.05 10.04 -7.18
CA LYS A 216 -8.08 9.74 -8.25
C LYS A 216 -7.60 11.02 -8.94
N ARG A 217 -8.51 11.91 -9.32
CA ARG A 217 -8.19 13.18 -9.98
C ARG A 217 -7.30 14.08 -9.12
N ALA A 218 -7.53 14.17 -7.82
CA ALA A 218 -6.67 14.94 -6.92
C ALA A 218 -5.26 14.36 -6.85
N PHE A 219 -5.11 13.03 -6.81
CA PHE A 219 -3.80 12.38 -6.87
C PHE A 219 -3.08 12.63 -8.20
N LEU A 220 -3.78 12.57 -9.33
CA LEU A 220 -3.21 12.89 -10.65
C LEU A 220 -2.75 14.34 -10.74
N GLN A 221 -3.51 15.28 -10.17
CA GLN A 221 -3.12 16.71 -10.13
C GLN A 221 -1.86 16.93 -9.29
N ALA A 222 -1.74 16.24 -8.15
CA ALA A 222 -0.55 16.33 -7.29
C ALA A 222 0.67 15.57 -7.86
N ASN A 223 0.45 14.60 -8.75
CA ASN A 223 1.47 13.71 -9.29
C ASN A 223 1.34 13.59 -10.83
N PRO A 224 1.71 14.64 -11.60
CA PRO A 224 1.48 14.71 -13.05
C PRO A 224 2.25 13.66 -13.86
N GLN A 225 3.22 12.97 -13.26
CA GLN A 225 3.93 11.83 -13.87
C GLN A 225 3.06 10.56 -13.99
N PHE A 226 1.91 10.50 -13.32
CA PHE A 226 1.00 9.35 -13.39
C PHE A 226 -0.17 9.62 -14.34
N ARG A 227 -0.70 8.54 -14.93
CA ARG A 227 -1.96 8.53 -15.68
C ARG A 227 -3.06 7.80 -14.90
N ALA A 228 -4.30 7.97 -15.33
CA ALA A 228 -5.47 7.43 -14.64
C ALA A 228 -5.49 5.89 -14.51
N ASP A 229 -4.83 5.18 -15.41
CA ASP A 229 -4.69 3.72 -15.43
C ASP A 229 -3.46 3.21 -14.64
N MET A 230 -2.75 4.12 -13.97
CA MET A 230 -1.61 3.83 -13.10
C MET A 230 -1.93 4.02 -11.61
N ILE A 231 -3.14 4.53 -11.30
CA ILE A 231 -3.61 4.80 -9.94
C ILE A 231 -4.98 4.16 -9.75
N THR A 232 -5.13 3.44 -8.64
CA THR A 232 -6.38 2.83 -8.21
C THR A 232 -6.80 3.34 -6.84
N VAL A 233 -8.11 3.53 -6.65
CA VAL A 233 -8.71 3.92 -5.36
C VAL A 233 -9.49 2.74 -4.83
N VAL A 234 -9.32 2.44 -3.55
CA VAL A 234 -10.03 1.38 -2.84
C VAL A 234 -10.94 2.03 -1.80
N CYS A 235 -12.19 1.58 -1.73
CA CYS A 235 -13.13 1.97 -0.69
C CYS A 235 -13.85 0.73 -0.14
N GLY A 236 -14.31 0.81 1.09
CA GLY A 236 -14.94 -0.32 1.76
C GLY A 236 -15.37 0.00 3.19
N GLY A 237 -15.92 -1.00 3.88
CA GLY A 237 -16.48 -0.85 5.21
C GLY A 237 -17.87 -0.19 5.23
N ALA A 238 -18.38 0.04 6.43
CA ALA A 238 -19.68 0.67 6.63
C ALA A 238 -19.65 2.11 6.07
N GLY A 239 -20.58 2.45 5.18
CA GLY A 239 -20.67 3.79 4.58
C GLY A 239 -19.71 4.05 3.40
N GLY A 240 -19.04 3.02 2.86
CA GLY A 240 -18.22 3.16 1.66
C GLY A 240 -17.04 4.11 1.85
N MET A 241 -16.28 3.91 2.93
CA MET A 241 -15.21 4.83 3.31
C MET A 241 -13.98 4.66 2.41
N LEU A 242 -13.21 5.73 2.22
CA LEU A 242 -11.91 5.68 1.56
C LEU A 242 -10.96 4.78 2.37
N ARG A 243 -10.34 3.81 1.70
CA ARG A 243 -9.43 2.84 2.33
C ARG A 243 -8.01 3.04 1.86
N GLU A 244 -7.81 3.01 0.55
CA GLU A 244 -6.46 3.05 -0.01
C GLU A 244 -6.40 3.81 -1.32
N VAL A 245 -5.20 4.27 -1.64
CA VAL A 245 -4.80 4.65 -2.99
C VAL A 245 -3.56 3.83 -3.35
N ARG A 246 -3.61 3.16 -4.49
CA ARG A 246 -2.55 2.29 -4.98
C ARG A 246 -1.93 2.89 -6.23
N LEU A 247 -0.61 2.92 -6.29
CA LEU A 247 0.13 3.44 -7.45
C LEU A 247 1.01 2.33 -8.03
N CYS A 248 0.88 2.08 -9.33
CA CYS A 248 1.62 1.02 -10.01
C CYS A 248 2.94 1.54 -10.57
N LEU A 249 4.01 0.83 -10.24
CA LEU A 249 5.39 1.22 -10.49
C LEU A 249 6.17 0.06 -11.12
N THR A 250 7.06 0.36 -12.05
CA THR A 250 8.04 -0.61 -12.53
C THR A 250 8.97 -1.04 -11.39
N LYS A 251 9.76 -2.09 -11.59
CA LYS A 251 10.70 -2.57 -10.56
C LYS A 251 11.75 -1.52 -10.16
N ASP A 252 12.10 -0.64 -11.08
CA ASP A 252 13.00 0.52 -10.88
C ASP A 252 12.28 1.77 -10.34
N GLY A 253 10.95 1.73 -10.21
CA GLY A 253 10.16 2.76 -9.54
C GLY A 253 9.60 3.86 -10.45
N ALA A 254 9.58 3.64 -11.77
CA ALA A 254 8.91 4.53 -12.71
C ALA A 254 7.40 4.25 -12.78
N PRO A 255 6.52 5.25 -12.98
CA PRO A 255 5.09 5.03 -13.18
C PRO A 255 4.81 4.08 -14.36
N ARG A 256 3.87 3.14 -14.18
CA ARG A 256 3.38 2.27 -15.26
C ARG A 256 1.92 1.95 -15.11
N THR A 257 1.31 1.47 -16.18
CA THR A 257 -0.06 0.94 -16.16
C THR A 257 -0.17 -0.23 -15.19
N CYS A 258 -1.23 -0.21 -14.40
CA CYS A 258 -1.60 -1.28 -13.48
C CYS A 258 -2.02 -2.55 -14.23
N GLY A 259 -1.68 -3.71 -13.67
CA GLY A 259 -2.14 -5.01 -14.18
C GLY A 259 -3.62 -5.25 -13.87
N ARG A 260 -4.18 -6.35 -14.40
CA ARG A 260 -5.61 -6.65 -14.34
C ARG A 260 -6.19 -6.75 -12.92
N ASN A 261 -5.35 -7.06 -11.94
CA ASN A 261 -5.76 -7.21 -10.52
C ASN A 261 -6.10 -5.87 -9.90
N GLU A 262 -5.33 -4.84 -10.27
CA GLU A 262 -5.49 -3.47 -9.81
C GLU A 262 -6.50 -2.71 -10.68
N THR A 263 -6.86 -3.26 -11.85
CA THR A 263 -7.89 -2.72 -12.75
C THR A 263 -9.19 -3.52 -12.74
N LYS A 264 -9.37 -4.53 -11.86
CA LYS A 264 -10.68 -5.19 -11.70
C LYS A 264 -11.71 -4.08 -11.51
N ARG A 265 -12.88 -4.20 -12.15
CA ARG A 265 -13.94 -3.17 -12.18
C ARG A 265 -14.42 -2.68 -10.79
N ASN A 266 -13.94 -3.24 -9.68
CA ASN A 266 -14.45 -3.08 -8.32
C ASN A 266 -13.32 -2.99 -7.27
N LEU A 267 -12.59 -1.88 -7.19
CA LEU A 267 -11.89 -1.52 -5.95
C LEU A 267 -12.57 -0.31 -5.28
N CYS A 268 -13.00 0.66 -6.09
CA CYS A 268 -14.02 1.63 -5.71
C CYS A 268 -14.61 2.32 -6.95
N THR A 269 -15.89 2.08 -7.25
CA THR A 269 -16.64 2.81 -8.31
C THR A 269 -17.68 3.74 -7.73
N ALA A 270 -17.67 3.93 -6.41
CA ALA A 270 -18.67 4.71 -5.72
C ALA A 270 -18.60 6.19 -6.11
N ASN A 271 -19.76 6.75 -6.48
CA ASN A 271 -19.94 8.19 -6.68
C ASN A 271 -19.98 8.95 -5.34
N GLN A 272 -20.09 8.22 -4.24
CA GLN A 272 -20.05 8.75 -2.89
C GLN A 272 -19.13 7.88 -2.04
N VAL A 273 -18.05 8.49 -1.55
CA VAL A 273 -17.01 7.92 -0.70
C VAL A 273 -16.89 8.84 0.50
N PHE A 274 -17.06 8.26 1.69
CA PHE A 274 -16.84 8.98 2.93
C PHE A 274 -15.35 9.01 3.27
N VAL A 275 -14.81 10.19 3.58
CA VAL A 275 -13.42 10.37 3.97
C VAL A 275 -13.41 10.90 5.41
N PRO A 276 -13.16 10.03 6.41
CA PRO A 276 -13.08 10.48 7.79
C PRO A 276 -11.90 11.43 7.99
N PRO A 277 -12.01 12.44 8.88
CA PRO A 277 -10.93 13.40 9.15
C PRO A 277 -9.78 12.74 9.90
N THR A 278 -8.61 13.35 9.82
CA THR A 278 -7.46 12.98 10.65
C THR A 278 -7.73 13.31 12.11
N ARG A 279 -7.68 12.31 12.99
CA ARG A 279 -7.94 12.47 14.43
C ARG A 279 -6.63 12.69 15.18
N SER A 280 -6.60 13.66 16.10
CA SER A 280 -5.59 13.68 17.17
C SER A 280 -6.05 12.68 18.19
N THR A 281 -5.10 11.88 18.59
CA THR A 281 -5.23 10.80 19.56
C THR A 281 -5.14 11.28 21.00
N ALA A 282 -5.04 12.59 21.24
CA ALA A 282 -5.40 13.15 22.53
C ALA A 282 -6.91 12.94 22.73
N ARG A 283 -7.29 12.02 23.63
CA ARG A 283 -8.65 11.94 24.17
C ARG A 283 -8.98 13.30 24.79
N SER A 284 -9.60 14.21 24.02
CA SER A 284 -10.51 15.15 24.65
C SER A 284 -11.67 14.30 25.15
N ASN A 285 -11.79 14.14 26.46
CA ASN A 285 -12.90 13.43 27.12
C ASN A 285 -14.27 14.13 26.91
N ASN A 286 -14.46 14.87 25.83
CA ASN A 286 -15.63 15.73 25.57
C ASN A 286 -16.56 15.17 24.47
N TRP A 287 -16.55 13.86 24.22
CA TRP A 287 -17.60 13.24 23.39
C TRP A 287 -18.97 13.14 24.10
N GLN A 288 -19.05 13.46 25.39
CA GLN A 288 -20.31 13.52 26.13
C GLN A 288 -21.06 14.87 26.01
N THR A 289 -20.53 15.88 25.30
CA THR A 289 -21.17 17.20 25.20
C THR A 289 -21.67 17.59 23.82
N GLN A 290 -21.55 16.74 22.80
CA GLN A 290 -22.29 16.95 21.55
C GLN A 290 -23.66 16.28 21.67
N GLN A 291 -24.63 17.02 22.20
CA GLN A 291 -26.03 16.64 22.07
C GLN A 291 -26.39 16.44 20.59
N PRO A 292 -27.26 15.49 20.25
CA PRO A 292 -27.77 15.35 18.88
C PRO A 292 -28.44 16.66 18.46
N VAL A 293 -28.08 17.19 17.29
CA VAL A 293 -28.80 18.30 16.67
C VAL A 293 -30.24 17.87 16.47
N GLN A 294 -31.14 18.43 17.29
CA GLN A 294 -32.55 18.16 17.24
C GLN A 294 -33.13 18.94 16.06
N LEU A 295 -33.48 18.23 14.98
CA LEU A 295 -34.19 18.82 13.85
C LEU A 295 -35.54 19.37 14.35
N PRO A 296 -35.92 20.62 14.01
CA PRO A 296 -37.21 21.16 14.43
C PRO A 296 -38.35 20.32 13.85
N GLY A 297 -39.21 19.83 14.73
CA GLY A 297 -40.42 19.09 14.37
C GLY A 297 -41.47 19.99 13.70
N PRO A 298 -42.47 19.39 13.03
CA PRO A 298 -43.46 20.14 12.26
C PRO A 298 -44.34 21.01 13.17
N VAL A 299 -44.47 22.28 12.78
CA VAL A 299 -45.30 23.28 13.46
C VAL A 299 -46.77 22.85 13.42
N LYS A 300 -47.34 22.55 14.58
CA LYS A 300 -48.79 22.37 14.75
C LYS A 300 -49.42 23.72 15.00
N ASN A 301 -50.22 24.20 14.05
CA ASN A 301 -51.10 25.36 14.24
C ASN A 301 -52.21 24.97 15.22
N GLY A 302 -52.07 25.38 16.48
CA GLY A 302 -53.09 25.26 17.51
C GLY A 302 -53.68 26.63 17.82
N ALA A 303 -54.92 26.84 17.39
CA ALA A 303 -55.75 27.97 17.81
C ALA A 303 -55.97 27.90 19.33
N GLY A 304 -55.66 28.99 20.03
CA GLY A 304 -55.91 29.18 21.45
C GLY A 304 -56.17 30.65 21.70
N VAL A 305 -57.36 30.94 22.22
CA VAL A 305 -57.97 32.28 22.33
C VAL A 305 -57.49 32.92 23.63
N ASP A 306 -56.65 33.95 23.56
CA ASP A 306 -56.25 34.72 24.74
C ASP A 306 -57.06 36.01 24.87
N HIS A 307 -57.77 36.11 25.99
CA HIS A 307 -58.52 37.27 26.45
C HIS A 307 -57.57 38.43 26.82
N LEU A 308 -57.89 39.64 26.35
CA LEU A 308 -57.26 40.90 26.74
C LEU A 308 -57.78 41.37 28.11
N PRO A 309 -56.93 41.89 29.01
CA PRO A 309 -57.38 42.71 30.13
C PRO A 309 -57.55 44.18 29.71
N GLY A 310 -58.73 44.74 29.98
CA GLY A 310 -59.05 46.15 29.73
C GLY A 310 -58.41 47.12 30.74
N PRO A 311 -58.39 48.43 30.42
CA PRO A 311 -57.62 49.42 31.16
C PRO A 311 -58.35 50.00 32.37
N ARG A 312 -57.57 50.50 33.34
CA ARG A 312 -57.91 51.68 34.14
C ARG A 312 -56.89 52.76 33.85
#